data_AF-A0A916BGK8-F1
#
_entry.id   AF-A0A916BGK8-F1
#
_cell.length_a   1.000
_cell.length_b   1.000
_cell.length_c   1.000
_cell.angle_alpha   90.00
_cell.angle_beta   90.00
_cell.angle_gamma   90.00
#
_symmetry.space_group_name_H-M   'P 1'
#
loop_
_entity.id
_entity.type
_entity.pdbx_description
1 polymer ?
#
loop_
_entity_poly.entity_id
_entity_poly.type
_entity_poly.pdbx_seq_one_letter_code
_entity_poly.pdbx_strand_id
1 'polypeptide(L)'
;MRTHIPWYWRALATISVLSISIALAGWIYDAGRKIAGFDVRETAQEMAILRDRVAELEQENIQIRALANAGESTAQIERTAQQQLAIQVKALEQENSRLKEDLAFFENLASAEGKEAGFTINQLRVEPNGDPGKYRYRLLAVAQGGKKDREFRGSVQLVIFLQQGGKGAKMVLPTQNDPARQKYNINFKYFQRVEGAFQVPVGAQVVSVEARLVQDGITRASQTLTL
;
A
#
# COMPACT_ATOMS: atom_id res chain seq x y z
N MET A 1 -56.25 -116.80 3.42
CA MET A 1 -57.24 -116.34 4.41
C MET A 1 -56.78 -115.00 4.98
N ARG A 2 -57.73 -114.08 5.18
CA ARG A 2 -57.51 -112.68 5.57
C ARG A 2 -56.66 -112.58 6.84
N THR A 3 -55.54 -111.86 6.77
CA THR A 3 -54.78 -111.45 7.95
C THR A 3 -55.67 -110.50 8.78
N HIS A 4 -56.39 -111.07 9.74
CA HIS A 4 -57.17 -110.33 10.72
C HIS A 4 -56.22 -109.67 11.72
N ILE A 5 -55.68 -108.51 11.34
CA ILE A 5 -54.94 -107.66 12.26
C ILE A 5 -55.94 -107.20 13.35
N PRO A 6 -55.67 -107.45 14.64
CA PRO A 6 -56.55 -107.04 15.73
C PRO A 6 -56.80 -105.54 15.67
N TRP A 7 -58.05 -105.11 15.82
CA TRP A 7 -58.46 -103.72 15.63
C TRP A 7 -57.70 -102.74 16.53
N TYR A 8 -57.28 -103.18 17.72
CA TYR A 8 -56.45 -102.41 18.66
C TYR A 8 -55.09 -102.00 18.08
N TRP A 9 -54.43 -102.88 17.31
CA TRP A 9 -53.13 -102.57 16.69
C TRP A 9 -53.25 -101.55 15.55
N ARG A 10 -54.37 -101.58 14.81
CA ARG A 10 -54.67 -100.58 13.79
C ARG A 10 -54.93 -99.21 14.44
N ALA A 11 -55.67 -99.19 15.54
CA ALA A 11 -55.92 -97.97 16.32
C ALA A 11 -54.62 -97.38 16.90
N LEU A 12 -53.74 -98.23 17.48
CA LEU A 12 -52.43 -97.81 17.97
C LEU A 12 -51.55 -97.21 16.87
N ALA A 13 -51.49 -97.85 15.70
CA ALA A 13 -50.74 -97.34 14.55
C ALA A 13 -51.29 -95.99 14.04
N THR A 14 -52.63 -95.82 14.02
CA THR A 14 -53.21 -94.53 13.64
C THR A 14 -52.89 -93.44 14.64
N ILE A 15 -52.91 -93.74 15.94
CA ILE A 15 -52.57 -92.78 17.00
C ILE A 15 -51.08 -92.41 16.94
N SER A 16 -50.19 -93.37 16.72
CA SER A 16 -48.76 -93.10 16.59
C SER A 16 -48.46 -92.23 15.38
N VAL A 17 -49.08 -92.53 14.23
CA VAL A 17 -48.92 -91.72 13.02
C VAL A 17 -49.45 -90.30 13.24
N LEU A 18 -50.63 -90.15 13.87
CA LEU A 18 -51.17 -88.83 14.20
C LEU A 18 -50.25 -88.04 15.13
N SER A 19 -49.73 -88.69 16.17
CA SER A 19 -48.82 -88.07 17.14
C SER A 19 -47.51 -87.63 16.47
N ILE A 20 -46.94 -88.47 15.60
CA ILE A 20 -45.75 -88.13 14.81
C ILE A 20 -46.05 -86.97 13.86
N SER A 21 -47.21 -86.97 13.20
CA SER A 21 -47.61 -85.90 12.29
C SER A 21 -47.75 -84.55 13.02
N ILE A 22 -48.34 -84.55 14.22
CA ILE A 22 -48.47 -83.33 15.04
C ILE A 22 -47.09 -82.85 15.52
N ALA A 23 -46.22 -83.77 15.94
CA ALA A 23 -44.85 -83.43 16.33
C ALA A 23 -44.06 -82.82 15.17
N LEU A 24 -44.15 -83.39 13.97
CA LEU A 24 -43.54 -82.85 12.75
C LEU A 24 -44.10 -81.48 12.38
N ALA A 25 -45.43 -81.30 12.46
CA ALA A 25 -46.06 -80.01 12.18
C ALA A 25 -45.58 -78.92 13.15
N GLY A 26 -45.48 -79.23 14.45
CA GLY A 26 -44.96 -78.32 15.46
C GLY A 26 -43.48 -77.96 15.23
N TRP A 27 -42.65 -78.94 14.87
CA TRP A 27 -41.23 -78.72 14.59
C TRP A 27 -41.00 -77.87 13.35
N ILE A 28 -41.73 -78.13 12.25
CA ILE A 28 -41.66 -77.35 11.01
C ILE A 28 -42.12 -75.90 11.26
N TYR A 29 -43.17 -75.70 12.05
CA TYR A 29 -43.66 -74.36 12.38
C TYR A 29 -42.65 -73.55 13.20
N ASP A 30 -42.01 -74.15 14.21
CA ASP A 30 -40.99 -73.47 15.02
C ASP A 30 -39.70 -73.19 14.22
N ALA A 31 -39.28 -74.15 13.38
CA ALA A 31 -38.14 -73.97 12.49
C ALA A 31 -38.39 -72.86 11.45
N GLY A 32 -39.58 -72.85 10.82
CA GLY A 32 -39.96 -71.80 9.86
C GLY A 32 -40.03 -70.42 10.50
N ARG A 33 -40.55 -70.32 11.73
CA ARG A 33 -40.61 -69.05 12.47
C ARG A 33 -39.23 -68.51 12.84
N LYS A 34 -38.29 -69.39 13.20
CA LYS A 34 -36.90 -69.01 13.52
C LYS A 34 -36.15 -68.53 12.28
N ILE A 35 -36.27 -69.22 11.15
CA ILE A 35 -35.62 -68.84 9.89
C ILE A 35 -36.20 -67.53 9.36
N ALA A 36 -37.53 -67.42 9.26
CA ALA A 36 -38.18 -66.18 8.80
C ALA A 36 -37.93 -65.00 9.76
N GLY A 37 -37.87 -65.25 11.07
CA GLY A 37 -37.56 -64.21 12.06
C GLY A 37 -36.10 -63.73 12.04
N PHE A 38 -35.16 -64.59 11.64
CA PHE A 38 -33.75 -64.24 11.46
C PHE A 38 -33.58 -63.33 10.24
N ASP A 39 -34.12 -63.73 9.09
CA ASP A 39 -34.04 -63.00 7.82
C ASP A 39 -34.67 -61.59 7.91
N VAL A 40 -35.83 -61.49 8.57
CA VAL A 40 -36.48 -60.19 8.85
C VAL A 40 -35.64 -59.33 9.79
N ARG A 41 -34.96 -59.90 10.78
CA ARG A 41 -34.08 -59.14 11.68
C ARG A 41 -32.81 -58.65 10.99
N GLU A 42 -32.18 -59.51 10.19
CA GLU A 42 -30.99 -59.17 9.42
C GLU A 42 -31.31 -58.06 8.41
N THR A 43 -32.38 -58.21 7.64
CA THR A 43 -32.86 -57.17 6.72
C THR A 43 -33.21 -55.86 7.45
N ALA A 44 -33.85 -55.94 8.62
CA ALA A 44 -34.15 -54.76 9.43
C ALA A 44 -32.89 -54.09 9.98
N GLN A 45 -31.86 -54.85 10.34
CA GLN A 45 -30.56 -54.32 10.77
C GLN A 45 -29.82 -53.65 9.63
N GLU A 46 -29.76 -54.27 8.45
CA GLU A 46 -29.17 -53.66 7.26
C GLU A 46 -29.88 -52.35 6.90
N MET A 47 -31.22 -52.35 6.91
CA MET A 47 -32.00 -51.13 6.69
C MET A 47 -31.73 -50.04 7.73
N ALA A 48 -31.51 -50.41 9.00
CA ALA A 48 -31.12 -49.46 10.02
C ALA A 48 -29.73 -48.87 9.73
N ILE A 49 -28.73 -49.71 9.42
CA ILE A 49 -27.38 -49.28 9.08
C ILE A 49 -27.37 -48.37 7.84
N LEU A 50 -28.12 -48.76 6.79
CA LEU A 50 -28.25 -47.97 5.57
C LEU A 50 -28.91 -46.61 5.85
N ARG A 51 -29.94 -46.56 6.70
CA ARG A 51 -30.57 -45.30 7.11
C ARG A 51 -29.62 -44.40 7.90
N ASP A 52 -28.88 -44.97 8.85
CA ASP A 52 -27.88 -44.23 9.61
C ASP A 52 -26.79 -43.68 8.70
N ARG A 53 -26.34 -44.48 7.71
CA ARG A 53 -25.36 -44.04 6.73
C ARG A 53 -25.87 -42.94 5.81
N VAL A 54 -27.14 -43.02 5.39
CA VAL A 54 -27.78 -41.94 4.62
C VAL A 54 -27.86 -40.67 5.45
N ALA A 55 -28.26 -40.75 6.72
CA ALA A 55 -28.32 -39.60 7.61
C ALA A 55 -26.93 -38.97 7.83
N GLU A 56 -25.89 -39.78 8.02
CA GLU A 56 -24.50 -39.34 8.13
C GLU A 56 -24.04 -38.61 6.85
N LEU A 57 -24.28 -39.21 5.68
CA LEU A 57 -23.92 -38.62 4.38
C LEU A 57 -24.70 -37.33 4.09
N GLU A 58 -25.98 -37.27 4.46
CA GLU A 58 -26.78 -36.04 4.34
C GLU A 58 -26.21 -34.92 5.23
N GLN A 59 -25.83 -35.24 6.46
CA GLN A 59 -25.23 -34.28 7.38
C GLN A 59 -23.85 -33.80 6.89
N GLU A 60 -23.03 -34.69 6.34
CA GLU A 60 -21.75 -34.33 5.73
C GLU A 60 -21.97 -33.45 4.48
N ASN A 61 -22.96 -33.77 3.65
CA ASN A 61 -23.30 -32.97 2.47
C ASN A 61 -23.74 -31.55 2.85
N ILE A 62 -24.56 -31.42 3.90
CA ILE A 62 -24.98 -30.11 4.43
C ILE A 62 -23.75 -29.30 4.89
N GLN A 63 -22.81 -29.93 5.61
CA GLN A 63 -21.59 -29.26 6.07
C GLN A 63 -20.70 -28.82 4.91
N ILE A 64 -20.46 -29.69 3.92
CA ILE A 64 -19.64 -29.36 2.75
C ILE A 64 -20.28 -28.21 1.95
N ARG A 65 -21.60 -28.25 1.74
CA ARG A 65 -22.32 -27.15 1.07
C ARG A 65 -22.22 -25.84 1.84
N ALA A 66 -22.36 -25.89 3.18
CA ALA A 66 -22.20 -24.69 4.01
C ALA A 66 -20.79 -24.09 3.88
N LEU A 67 -19.75 -24.92 3.91
CA LEU A 67 -18.36 -24.48 3.72
C LEU A 67 -18.12 -23.92 2.32
N ALA A 68 -18.65 -24.56 1.29
CA ALA A 68 -18.53 -24.10 -0.10
C ALA A 68 -19.22 -22.75 -0.29
N ASN A 69 -20.44 -22.58 0.21
CA ASN A 69 -21.18 -21.32 0.15
C ASN A 69 -20.46 -20.20 0.91
N ALA A 70 -19.87 -20.51 2.07
CA ALA A 70 -19.07 -19.56 2.83
C ALA A 70 -17.82 -19.13 2.05
N GLY A 71 -17.10 -20.08 1.47
CA GLY A 71 -15.92 -19.81 0.64
C GLY A 71 -16.22 -18.98 -0.61
N GLU A 72 -17.32 -19.29 -1.31
CA GLU A 72 -17.79 -18.51 -2.46
C GLU A 72 -18.16 -17.08 -2.06
N SER A 73 -18.84 -16.92 -0.92
CA SER A 73 -19.18 -15.60 -0.37
C SER A 73 -17.93 -14.79 -0.02
N THR A 74 -16.93 -15.40 0.64
CA THR A 74 -15.66 -14.75 0.95
C THR A 74 -14.91 -14.32 -0.31
N ALA A 75 -14.83 -15.21 -1.32
CA ALA A 75 -14.19 -14.88 -2.59
C ALA A 75 -14.90 -13.74 -3.33
N GLN A 76 -16.24 -13.70 -3.27
CA GLN A 76 -17.02 -12.62 -3.88
C GLN A 76 -16.82 -11.29 -3.15
N ILE A 77 -16.77 -11.30 -1.82
CA ILE A 77 -16.46 -10.12 -1.00
C ILE A 77 -15.06 -9.61 -1.33
N GLU A 78 -14.06 -10.49 -1.39
CA GLU A 78 -12.68 -10.12 -1.69
C GLU A 78 -12.54 -9.53 -3.10
N ARG A 79 -13.17 -10.14 -4.11
CA ARG A 79 -13.21 -9.59 -5.47
C ARG A 79 -13.83 -8.19 -5.51
N THR A 80 -14.94 -8.00 -4.80
CA THR A 80 -15.62 -6.70 -4.73
C THR A 80 -14.74 -5.66 -4.02
N ALA A 81 -14.09 -6.03 -2.93
CA ALA A 81 -13.16 -5.16 -2.21
C ALA A 81 -11.95 -4.77 -3.08
N GLN A 82 -11.38 -5.72 -3.84
CA GLN A 82 -10.29 -5.46 -4.78
C GLN A 82 -10.73 -4.50 -5.91
N GLN A 83 -11.93 -4.70 -6.47
CA GLN A 83 -12.49 -3.78 -7.48
C GLN A 83 -12.68 -2.38 -6.91
N GLN A 84 -13.23 -2.26 -5.70
CA GLN A 84 -13.43 -0.97 -5.04
C GLN A 84 -12.09 -0.27 -4.75
N LEU A 85 -11.09 -1.02 -4.30
CA LEU A 85 -9.74 -0.50 -4.06
C LEU A 85 -9.11 0.00 -5.36
N ALA A 86 -9.23 -0.75 -6.46
CA ALA A 86 -8.71 -0.34 -7.77
C ALA A 86 -9.39 0.95 -8.27
N ILE A 87 -10.70 1.10 -8.08
CA ILE A 87 -11.43 2.34 -8.39
C ILE A 87 -10.89 3.50 -7.56
N GLN A 88 -10.68 3.28 -6.25
CA GLN A 88 -10.21 4.31 -5.33
C GLN A 88 -8.77 4.74 -5.63
N VAL A 89 -7.88 3.80 -5.94
CA VAL A 89 -6.50 4.10 -6.40
C VAL A 89 -6.54 4.93 -7.68
N LYS A 90 -7.34 4.53 -8.66
CA LYS A 90 -7.47 5.28 -9.91
C LYS A 90 -8.00 6.70 -9.69
N ALA A 91 -8.96 6.88 -8.79
CA ALA A 91 -9.48 8.20 -8.42
C ALA A 91 -8.39 9.07 -7.76
N LEU A 92 -7.61 8.49 -6.84
CA LEU A 92 -6.49 9.19 -6.19
C LEU A 92 -5.37 9.54 -7.18
N GLU A 93 -5.06 8.65 -8.14
CA GLU A 93 -4.10 8.93 -9.20
C GLU A 93 -4.55 10.09 -10.09
N GLN A 94 -5.83 10.11 -10.47
CA GLN A 94 -6.42 11.22 -11.24
C GLN A 94 -6.41 12.54 -10.47
N GLU A 95 -6.77 12.52 -9.18
CA GLU A 95 -6.71 13.69 -8.32
C GLU A 95 -5.26 14.18 -8.15
N ASN A 96 -4.30 13.27 -7.95
CA ASN A 96 -2.89 13.61 -7.86
C ASN A 96 -2.35 14.22 -9.15
N SER A 97 -2.73 13.65 -10.32
CA SER A 97 -2.37 14.21 -11.63
C SER A 97 -2.93 15.61 -11.80
N ARG A 98 -4.21 15.81 -11.47
CA ARG A 98 -4.85 17.13 -11.52
C ARG A 98 -4.18 18.13 -10.60
N LEU A 99 -3.87 17.75 -9.35
CA LEU A 99 -3.16 18.62 -8.40
C LEU A 99 -1.75 18.97 -8.90
N LYS A 100 -1.06 18.04 -9.57
CA LYS A 100 0.24 18.30 -10.19
C LYS A 100 0.12 19.24 -11.39
N GLU A 101 -0.90 19.09 -12.22
CA GLU A 101 -1.19 20.00 -13.33
C GLU A 101 -1.52 21.41 -12.81
N ASP A 102 -2.36 21.52 -11.77
CA ASP A 102 -2.68 22.79 -11.13
C ASP A 102 -1.42 23.43 -10.53
N LEU A 103 -0.56 22.65 -9.87
CA LEU A 103 0.71 23.14 -9.35
C LEU A 103 1.63 23.61 -10.48
N ALA A 104 1.76 22.84 -11.56
CA ALA A 104 2.55 23.23 -12.73
C ALA A 104 1.98 24.49 -13.41
N PHE A 105 0.66 24.65 -13.42
CA PHE A 105 0.00 25.86 -13.88
C PHE A 105 0.33 27.05 -12.98
N PHE A 106 0.26 26.89 -11.65
CA PHE A 106 0.67 27.93 -10.71
C PHE A 106 2.16 28.24 -10.78
N GLU A 107 3.02 27.25 -10.97
CA GLU A 107 4.46 27.46 -11.19
C GLU A 107 4.72 28.17 -12.50
N ASN A 108 3.97 27.87 -13.57
CA ASN A 108 4.05 28.57 -14.84
C ASN A 108 3.51 30.00 -14.73
N LEU A 109 2.42 30.23 -13.98
CA LEU A 109 1.87 31.57 -13.74
C LEU A 109 2.78 32.37 -12.80
N ALA A 110 3.28 31.78 -11.72
CA ALA A 110 4.27 32.39 -10.83
C ALA A 110 5.65 32.51 -11.48
N SER A 111 5.97 31.72 -12.52
CA SER A 111 7.14 31.94 -13.37
C SER A 111 6.83 32.93 -14.48
N ALA A 112 5.58 33.16 -14.87
CA ALA A 112 5.20 34.24 -15.78
C ALA A 112 5.14 35.59 -15.03
N GLU A 113 4.66 35.59 -13.78
CA GLU A 113 4.63 36.70 -12.82
C GLU A 113 5.96 36.86 -12.04
N GLY A 114 6.77 35.81 -11.93
CA GLY A 114 8.12 35.82 -11.35
C GLY A 114 9.22 35.97 -12.40
N LYS A 115 8.90 35.71 -13.67
CA LYS A 115 9.57 36.30 -14.84
C LYS A 115 8.85 37.58 -15.31
N GLU A 116 7.91 38.12 -14.53
CA GLU A 116 7.64 39.54 -14.62
C GLU A 116 8.76 40.29 -13.91
N ALA A 117 9.61 40.87 -14.77
CA ALA A 117 10.37 42.08 -14.55
C ALA A 117 11.57 41.95 -13.62
N GLY A 118 12.70 41.74 -14.28
CA GLY A 118 13.54 42.91 -14.42
C GLY A 118 14.96 42.73 -13.98
N PHE A 119 15.37 41.67 -13.27
CA PHE A 119 16.74 41.58 -12.73
C PHE A 119 17.32 40.16 -12.78
N THR A 120 18.61 40.06 -13.07
CA THR A 120 19.41 38.82 -13.06
C THR A 120 20.77 39.07 -12.40
N ILE A 121 21.43 38.00 -11.97
CA ILE A 121 22.84 38.02 -11.58
C ILE A 121 23.62 37.28 -12.66
N ASN A 122 24.61 37.97 -13.23
CA ASN A 122 25.54 37.42 -14.21
C ASN A 122 26.96 37.41 -13.63
N GLN A 123 27.79 36.50 -14.16
CA GLN A 123 29.23 36.47 -13.89
C GLN A 123 29.60 36.42 -12.40
N LEU A 124 28.84 35.71 -11.56
CA LEU A 124 29.27 35.45 -10.19
C LEU A 124 30.61 34.71 -10.20
N ARG A 125 31.63 35.33 -9.60
CA ARG A 125 32.96 34.76 -9.38
C ARG A 125 33.36 34.94 -7.94
N VAL A 126 34.03 33.93 -7.39
CA VAL A 126 34.60 33.93 -6.05
C VAL A 126 36.00 33.37 -6.15
N GLU A 127 36.99 34.15 -5.70
CA GLU A 127 38.41 33.82 -5.84
C GLU A 127 39.14 34.09 -4.50
N PRO A 128 40.18 33.32 -4.15
CA PRO A 128 41.02 33.60 -2.98
C PRO A 128 41.65 35.01 -3.03
N ASN A 129 41.77 35.67 -1.88
CA ASN A 129 42.19 37.08 -1.75
C ASN A 129 43.46 37.25 -0.89
N GLY A 130 44.56 36.62 -1.31
CA GLY A 130 45.90 36.76 -0.71
C GLY A 130 46.07 36.00 0.61
N ASP A 131 45.24 36.31 1.61
CA ASP A 131 45.30 35.66 2.94
C ASP A 131 44.46 34.37 2.99
N PRO A 132 44.91 33.34 3.73
CA PRO A 132 44.12 32.14 3.97
C PRO A 132 42.73 32.45 4.52
N GLY A 133 41.70 31.88 3.90
CA GLY A 133 40.30 32.07 4.29
C GLY A 133 39.69 33.41 3.89
N LYS A 134 40.42 34.31 3.22
CA LYS A 134 39.83 35.50 2.61
C LYS A 134 39.49 35.23 1.15
N TYR A 135 38.27 35.56 0.76
CA TYR A 135 37.79 35.44 -0.61
C TYR A 135 37.30 36.80 -1.09
N ARG A 136 37.53 37.09 -2.36
CA ARG A 136 36.92 38.22 -3.07
C ARG A 136 35.81 37.68 -3.96
N TYR A 137 34.68 38.37 -3.99
CA TYR A 137 33.60 38.05 -4.91
C TYR A 137 33.37 39.21 -5.87
N ARG A 138 32.92 38.88 -7.07
CA ARG A 138 32.43 39.84 -8.05
C ARG A 138 31.21 39.27 -8.73
N LEU A 139 30.19 40.10 -8.90
CA LEU A 139 29.00 39.78 -9.68
C LEU A 139 28.49 41.00 -10.43
N LEU A 140 27.68 40.76 -11.45
CA LEU A 140 27.01 41.79 -12.21
C LEU A 140 25.49 41.62 -12.04
N ALA A 141 24.88 42.49 -11.24
CA ALA A 141 23.43 42.59 -11.18
C ALA A 141 22.98 43.35 -12.44
N VAL A 142 22.07 42.77 -13.22
CA VAL A 142 21.64 43.32 -14.52
C VAL A 142 20.13 43.38 -14.56
N ALA A 143 19.59 44.46 -15.11
CA ALA A 143 18.18 44.58 -15.36
C ALA A 143 17.78 43.96 -16.72
N GLN A 144 16.82 43.03 -16.77
CA GLN A 144 16.32 42.36 -17.98
C GLN A 144 14.84 42.71 -18.29
N GLY A 145 14.61 43.39 -19.43
CA GLY A 145 13.34 43.39 -20.18
C GLY A 145 12.12 44.16 -19.62
N GLY A 146 11.29 44.67 -20.54
CA GLY A 146 9.87 45.00 -20.32
C GLY A 146 9.53 46.48 -20.11
N LYS A 147 10.03 47.11 -19.03
CA LYS A 147 9.82 48.53 -18.75
C LYS A 147 11.14 49.16 -18.32
N LYS A 148 11.77 49.93 -19.21
CA LYS A 148 13.08 50.60 -19.08
C LYS A 148 13.24 51.57 -17.87
N ASP A 149 12.30 51.55 -16.93
CA ASP A 149 12.18 52.55 -15.85
C ASP A 149 12.02 51.95 -14.45
N ARG A 150 12.11 50.62 -14.28
CA ARG A 150 12.17 50.01 -12.94
C ARG A 150 13.60 50.04 -12.39
N GLU A 151 13.84 50.95 -11.46
CA GLU A 151 15.03 50.95 -10.61
C GLU A 151 14.96 49.79 -9.60
N PHE A 152 15.99 48.95 -9.52
CA PHE A 152 16.15 47.99 -8.43
C PHE A 152 16.63 48.74 -7.20
N ARG A 153 15.88 48.65 -6.10
CA ARG A 153 16.33 49.13 -4.79
C ARG A 153 16.21 48.00 -3.79
N GLY A 154 17.34 47.48 -3.33
CA GLY A 154 17.36 46.31 -2.46
C GLY A 154 18.75 46.04 -1.89
N SER A 155 19.00 44.78 -1.58
CA SER A 155 20.28 44.32 -1.04
C SER A 155 20.76 43.05 -1.72
N VAL A 156 22.07 42.88 -1.77
CA VAL A 156 22.71 41.61 -2.13
C VAL A 156 22.90 40.78 -0.88
N GLN A 157 22.49 39.53 -0.91
CA GLN A 157 22.83 38.55 0.12
C GLN A 157 23.73 37.48 -0.47
N LEU A 158 24.77 37.10 0.28
CA LEU A 158 25.62 35.98 -0.06
C LEU A 158 25.36 34.85 0.94
N VAL A 159 25.08 33.67 0.42
CA VAL A 159 24.96 32.44 1.20
C VAL A 159 26.15 31.56 0.86
N ILE A 160 27.03 31.37 1.82
CA ILE A 160 28.27 30.62 1.69
C ILE A 160 28.10 29.27 2.39
N PHE A 161 28.26 28.19 1.63
CA PHE A 161 28.30 26.84 2.14
C PHE A 161 29.75 26.44 2.36
N LEU A 162 30.06 26.05 3.59
CA LEU A 162 31.39 25.75 4.08
C LEU A 162 31.48 24.30 4.52
N GLN A 163 32.68 23.72 4.48
CA GLN A 163 33.01 22.44 5.08
C GLN A 163 34.18 22.64 6.06
N GLN A 164 33.99 22.28 7.33
CA GLN A 164 35.02 22.38 8.36
C GLN A 164 35.11 21.04 9.11
N GLY A 165 36.27 20.38 9.05
CA GLY A 165 36.48 19.09 9.72
C GLY A 165 35.46 18.01 9.33
N GLY A 166 35.00 18.00 8.07
CA GLY A 166 33.99 17.06 7.57
C GLY A 166 32.53 17.43 7.87
N LYS A 167 32.27 18.51 8.61
CA LYS A 167 30.91 19.01 8.89
C LYS A 167 30.57 20.20 7.99
N GLY A 168 29.37 20.17 7.41
CA GLY A 168 28.84 21.30 6.65
C GLY A 168 28.43 22.45 7.57
N ALA A 169 28.73 23.68 7.17
CA ALA A 169 28.30 24.90 7.83
C ALA A 169 27.77 25.89 6.80
N LYS A 170 26.88 26.79 7.23
CA LYS A 170 26.28 27.82 6.38
C LYS A 170 26.53 29.19 6.99
N MET A 171 27.04 30.10 6.19
CA MET A 171 27.27 31.50 6.56
C MET A 171 26.46 32.40 5.63
N VAL A 172 25.77 33.40 6.18
CA VAL A 172 24.97 34.36 5.40
C VAL A 172 25.51 35.75 5.64
N LEU A 173 25.79 36.48 4.56
CA LEU A 173 26.26 37.86 4.59
C LEU A 173 25.24 38.78 3.89
N PRO A 174 24.98 39.98 4.44
CA PRO A 174 25.46 40.48 5.73
C PRO A 174 24.82 39.74 6.92
N THR A 175 25.55 39.60 8.03
CA THR A 175 24.97 39.10 9.29
C THR A 175 24.02 40.13 9.90
N GLN A 176 23.07 39.69 10.75
CA GLN A 176 22.01 40.55 11.29
C GLN A 176 22.54 41.83 11.97
N ASN A 177 23.69 41.74 12.64
CA ASN A 177 24.34 42.85 13.36
C ASN A 177 25.63 43.35 12.67
N ASP A 178 25.79 43.14 11.37
CA ASP A 178 26.97 43.59 10.63
C ASP A 178 27.00 45.15 10.53
N PRO A 179 28.00 45.84 11.08
CA PRO A 179 28.12 47.29 10.91
C PRO A 179 28.34 47.70 9.44
N ALA A 180 28.80 46.78 8.58
CA ALA A 180 28.96 46.98 7.15
C ALA A 180 27.73 46.56 6.32
N ARG A 181 26.59 46.24 6.95
CA ARG A 181 25.36 45.80 6.26
C ARG A 181 24.91 46.75 5.16
N GLN A 182 25.11 48.05 5.33
CA GLN A 182 24.76 49.06 4.33
C GLN A 182 25.55 48.93 3.01
N LYS A 183 26.74 48.30 3.02
CA LYS A 183 27.53 48.04 1.80
C LYS A 183 26.88 47.03 0.86
N TYR A 184 25.96 46.23 1.37
CA TYR A 184 25.22 45.25 0.58
C TYR A 184 23.96 45.85 -0.06
N ASN A 185 23.56 47.07 0.33
CA ASN A 185 22.46 47.76 -0.32
C ASN A 185 22.89 48.23 -1.69
N ILE A 186 22.11 47.90 -2.70
CA ILE A 186 22.39 48.26 -4.09
C ILE A 186 21.17 48.95 -4.70
N ASN A 187 21.46 49.88 -5.59
CA ASN A 187 20.44 50.66 -6.28
C ASN A 187 20.86 50.87 -7.73
N PHE A 188 20.13 50.30 -8.68
CA PHE A 188 20.52 50.36 -10.09
C PHE A 188 19.35 50.33 -11.06
N LYS A 189 19.49 51.07 -12.16
CA LYS A 189 18.51 51.09 -13.26
C LYS A 189 18.80 50.09 -14.38
N TYR A 190 20.08 49.88 -14.69
CA TYR A 190 20.50 49.02 -15.81
C TYR A 190 21.37 47.86 -15.35
N PHE A 191 22.46 48.15 -14.68
CA PHE A 191 23.34 47.15 -14.11
C PHE A 191 24.17 47.78 -12.99
N GLN A 192 24.63 46.94 -12.07
CA GLN A 192 25.59 47.34 -11.05
C GLN A 192 26.56 46.20 -10.82
N ARG A 193 27.85 46.52 -10.92
CA ARG A 193 28.91 45.62 -10.47
C ARG A 193 28.95 45.68 -8.96
N VAL A 194 28.85 44.51 -8.34
CA VAL A 194 28.98 44.36 -6.89
C VAL A 194 30.22 43.55 -6.65
N GLU A 195 31.10 44.09 -5.83
CA GLU A 195 32.33 43.42 -5.41
C GLU A 195 32.56 43.64 -3.93
N GLY A 196 33.23 42.67 -3.33
CA GLY A 196 33.54 42.71 -1.92
C GLY A 196 34.45 41.56 -1.55
N ALA A 197 34.76 41.49 -0.27
CA ALA A 197 35.51 40.39 0.29
C ALA A 197 34.79 39.85 1.52
N PHE A 198 34.89 38.54 1.73
CA PHE A 198 34.46 37.89 2.94
C PHE A 198 35.57 37.01 3.49
N GLN A 199 35.53 36.78 4.79
CA GLN A 199 36.45 35.89 5.47
C GLN A 199 35.66 34.70 6.02
N VAL A 200 36.20 33.50 5.84
CA VAL A 200 35.64 32.28 6.41
C VAL A 200 36.40 31.89 7.67
N PRO A 201 35.79 31.13 8.59
CA PRO A 201 36.45 30.62 9.78
C PRO A 201 37.73 29.83 9.45
N VAL A 202 38.72 29.89 10.34
CA VAL A 202 39.98 29.16 10.17
C VAL A 202 39.71 27.65 10.05
N GLY A 203 40.23 27.04 8.99
CA GLY A 203 40.03 25.61 8.70
C GLY A 203 38.72 25.28 7.98
N ALA A 204 37.90 26.28 7.61
CA ALA A 204 36.72 26.08 6.76
C ALA A 204 37.09 26.20 5.27
N GLN A 205 36.62 25.27 4.45
CA GLN A 205 36.72 25.31 2.99
C GLN A 205 35.38 25.75 2.38
N VAL A 206 35.39 26.61 1.37
CA VAL A 206 34.18 27.02 0.67
C VAL A 206 33.81 25.96 -0.36
N VAL A 207 32.58 25.44 -0.28
CA VAL A 207 32.04 24.44 -1.20
C VAL A 207 31.23 25.13 -2.30
N SER A 208 30.35 26.05 -1.92
CA SER A 208 29.56 26.82 -2.87
C SER A 208 29.15 28.17 -2.31
N VAL A 209 28.87 29.11 -3.21
CA VAL A 209 28.41 30.46 -2.91
C VAL A 209 27.19 30.77 -3.76
N GLU A 210 26.09 31.12 -3.10
CA GLU A 210 24.87 31.59 -3.72
C GLU A 210 24.71 33.09 -3.48
N ALA A 211 24.63 33.87 -4.55
CA ALA A 211 24.30 35.29 -4.49
C ALA A 211 22.80 35.49 -4.75
N ARG A 212 22.17 36.38 -3.97
CA ARG A 212 20.74 36.70 -4.06
C ARG A 212 20.53 38.20 -4.13
N LEU A 213 19.65 38.65 -5.02
CA LEU A 213 19.09 40.01 -5.02
C LEU A 213 17.80 39.99 -4.21
N VAL A 214 17.76 40.75 -3.12
CA VAL A 214 16.60 40.79 -2.20
C VAL A 214 16.01 42.19 -2.19
N GLN A 215 14.72 42.29 -2.47
CA GLN A 215 13.93 43.52 -2.44
C GLN A 215 12.69 43.29 -1.57
N ASP A 216 12.48 44.12 -0.56
CA ASP A 216 11.35 44.01 0.39
C ASP A 216 11.25 42.63 1.07
N GLY A 217 12.39 41.98 1.32
CA GLY A 217 12.47 40.64 1.92
C GLY A 217 12.26 39.47 0.95
N ILE A 218 11.93 39.74 -0.32
CA ILE A 218 11.70 38.73 -1.35
C ILE A 218 12.96 38.60 -2.23
N THR A 219 13.40 37.36 -2.49
CA THR A 219 14.48 37.11 -3.45
C THR A 219 13.97 37.31 -4.87
N ARG A 220 14.50 38.32 -5.57
CA ARG A 220 14.13 38.67 -6.95
C ARG A 220 14.97 37.96 -8.00
N ALA A 221 16.23 37.64 -7.67
CA ALA A 221 17.13 36.87 -8.52
C ALA A 221 18.15 36.12 -7.65
N SER A 222 18.64 34.99 -8.12
CA SER A 222 19.72 34.25 -7.48
C SER A 222 20.65 33.60 -8.50
N GLN A 223 21.91 33.39 -8.11
CA GLN A 223 22.89 32.64 -8.88
C GLN A 223 23.82 31.88 -7.93
N THR A 224 24.08 30.61 -8.24
CA THR A 224 24.95 29.74 -7.44
C THR A 224 26.22 29.40 -8.19
N LEU A 225 27.36 29.47 -7.49
CA LEU A 225 28.68 29.04 -7.94
C LEU A 225 29.18 27.94 -7.02
N THR A 226 29.60 26.80 -7.57
CA THR A 226 30.31 25.74 -6.84
C THR A 226 31.81 25.93 -7.08
N LEU A 227 32.63 25.81 -6.03
CA LEU A 227 34.09 26.02 -6.06
C LEU A 227 34.86 24.70 -6.07
#